data_AF-A0A2N7QZ93-F1
#
_entry.id   AF-A0A2N7QZ93-F1
#
_cell.length_a   1.000
_cell.length_b   1.000
_cell.length_c   1.000
_cell.angle_alpha   90.00
_cell.angle_beta   90.00
_cell.angle_gamma   90.00
#
_symmetry.space_group_name_H-M   'P 1'
#
loop_
_entity.id
_entity.type
_entity.pdbx_description
1 polymer ?
#
loop_
_entity_poly.entity_id
_entity_poly.type
_entity_poly.pdbx_seq_one_letter_code
_entity_poly.pdbx_strand_id
1 'polypeptide(L)'
;MGCERRWIPAFAGMTVRRGGHFGALASRIARKQGIKARRNPVFGATPRFDPRGINQYHFGTDSRSLPGRFPMLRVSRLTDYATVVMTCIAAHPDDVLSTAQIADEARLELPTVSKLLKSLGHAGLVESFRGVNGGYRLARPAGEITLAQIVEALEGPIGMTECSLAEGQCERESQCGVRANWQHVNSVVDSALRAVSLSDMLKPPSRRIEIHPIG
;
A
#
# COMPACT_ATOMS: atom_id res chain seq x y z
N MET A 1 20.91 -9.48 38.76
CA MET A 1 21.35 -10.86 38.46
C MET A 1 20.28 -11.43 37.54
N GLY A 2 20.36 -11.33 36.22
CA GLY A 2 21.37 -11.91 35.34
C GLY A 2 20.69 -13.05 34.59
N CYS A 3 20.13 -12.77 33.40
CA CYS A 3 19.69 -13.82 32.48
C CYS A 3 20.16 -13.44 31.08
N GLU A 4 21.23 -14.12 30.67
CA GLU A 4 22.05 -13.88 29.51
C GLU A 4 21.28 -14.10 28.21
N ARG A 5 21.36 -13.12 27.30
CA ARG A 5 21.12 -13.32 25.88
C ARG A 5 22.40 -13.90 25.28
N ARG A 6 22.36 -15.15 24.84
CA ARG A 6 23.42 -15.75 24.02
C ARG A 6 22.94 -15.79 22.57
N TRP A 7 23.40 -14.83 21.78
CA TRP A 7 23.39 -14.86 20.32
C TRP A 7 24.77 -15.31 19.84
N ILE A 8 24.85 -16.40 19.07
CA ILE A 8 25.99 -16.73 18.22
C ILE A 8 25.43 -17.22 16.87
N PRO A 9 26.01 -16.78 15.73
CA PRO A 9 25.44 -16.94 14.39
C PRO A 9 25.89 -18.26 13.75
N ALA A 10 25.04 -18.82 12.89
CA ALA A 10 25.41 -19.92 12.01
C ALA A 10 24.85 -19.67 10.60
N PHE A 11 25.52 -18.80 9.85
CA PHE A 11 25.46 -18.82 8.38
C PHE A 11 26.89 -18.91 7.86
N ALA A 12 27.36 -20.13 7.68
CA ALA A 12 28.56 -20.44 6.93
C ALA A 12 28.19 -21.43 5.83
N GLY A 13 28.35 -20.98 4.58
CA GLY A 13 28.65 -21.81 3.42
C GLY A 13 27.59 -22.82 2.99
N MET A 14 26.72 -22.43 2.06
CA MET A 14 26.16 -23.39 1.10
C MET A 14 25.91 -22.73 -0.25
N THR A 15 26.86 -22.96 -1.15
CA THR A 15 26.73 -22.79 -2.60
C THR A 15 25.65 -23.74 -3.12
N VAL A 16 24.50 -23.21 -3.55
CA VAL A 16 23.45 -24.01 -4.19
C VAL A 16 23.79 -24.19 -5.66
N ARG A 17 24.26 -25.41 -5.95
CA ARG A 17 24.34 -26.00 -7.28
C ARG A 17 22.97 -26.63 -7.60
N ARG A 18 22.57 -26.52 -8.87
CA ARG A 18 21.34 -26.97 -9.54
C ARG A 18 20.65 -28.24 -8.98
N GLY A 19 19.31 -28.15 -8.84
CA GLY A 19 18.34 -29.18 -9.24
C GLY A 19 17.90 -30.22 -8.21
N GLY A 20 16.58 -30.30 -7.95
CA GLY A 20 15.90 -31.55 -7.54
C GLY A 20 15.10 -31.54 -6.23
N HIS A 21 13.78 -31.73 -6.37
CA HIS A 21 12.87 -32.45 -5.45
C HIS A 21 12.71 -32.03 -3.96
N PHE A 22 11.90 -31.01 -3.69
CA PHE A 22 11.35 -30.71 -2.34
C PHE A 22 9.83 -30.98 -2.19
N GLY A 23 9.16 -31.60 -3.17
CA GLY A 23 7.70 -31.77 -3.17
C GLY A 23 7.14 -32.97 -2.40
N ALA A 24 7.97 -33.95 -2.01
CA ALA A 24 7.48 -35.26 -1.57
C ALA A 24 7.19 -35.37 -0.05
N LEU A 25 7.69 -34.47 0.79
CA LEU A 25 7.58 -34.61 2.26
C LEU A 25 6.35 -33.90 2.85
N ALA A 26 5.88 -32.80 2.25
CA ALA A 26 4.71 -32.05 2.73
C ALA A 26 3.38 -32.82 2.58
N SER A 27 3.32 -33.78 1.65
CA SER A 27 2.10 -34.52 1.30
C SER A 27 1.72 -35.65 2.27
N ARG A 28 2.58 -35.96 3.25
CA ARG A 28 2.31 -36.98 4.29
C ARG A 28 1.75 -36.40 5.60
N ILE A 29 1.95 -35.11 5.87
CA ILE A 29 1.46 -34.47 7.11
C ILE A 29 0.00 -34.01 6.96
N ALA A 30 -0.40 -33.54 5.78
CA ALA A 30 -1.75 -33.02 5.53
C ALA A 30 -2.88 -34.08 5.62
N ARG A 31 -2.58 -35.38 5.55
CA ARG A 31 -3.59 -36.45 5.60
C ARG A 31 -3.96 -36.94 7.00
N LYS A 32 -3.21 -36.57 8.05
CA LYS A 32 -3.52 -36.99 9.45
C LYS A 32 -4.44 -36.02 10.21
N GLN A 33 -4.78 -34.85 9.67
CA GLN A 33 -5.52 -33.81 10.40
C GLN A 33 -6.90 -33.44 9.83
N GLY A 34 -7.45 -34.20 8.88
CA GLY A 34 -8.86 -34.00 8.45
C GLY A 34 -9.17 -32.63 7.81
N ILE A 35 -8.16 -31.87 7.37
CA ILE A 35 -8.34 -30.56 6.75
C ILE A 35 -8.75 -30.76 5.28
N LYS A 36 -10.00 -30.42 4.93
CA LYS A 36 -10.45 -30.34 3.53
C LYS A 36 -9.72 -29.20 2.84
N ALA A 37 -8.80 -29.54 1.93
CA ALA A 37 -8.17 -28.60 1.02
C ALA A 37 -9.23 -27.95 0.11
N ARG A 38 -9.52 -26.67 0.32
CA ARG A 38 -10.18 -25.85 -0.71
C ARG A 38 -9.18 -25.66 -1.85
N ARG A 39 -9.40 -26.38 -2.95
CA ARG A 39 -8.68 -26.17 -4.21
C ARG A 39 -9.19 -24.88 -4.85
N ASN A 40 -8.40 -23.81 -4.82
CA ASN A 40 -8.54 -22.72 -5.78
C ASN A 40 -7.47 -22.92 -6.85
N PRO A 41 -7.80 -23.31 -8.09
CA PRO A 41 -6.82 -23.55 -9.13
C PRO A 41 -6.60 -22.25 -9.91
N VAL A 42 -5.60 -21.46 -9.52
CA VAL A 42 -5.03 -20.42 -10.39
C VAL A 42 -3.52 -20.65 -10.50
N PHE A 43 -3.13 -21.83 -10.94
CA PHE A 43 -1.77 -22.10 -11.43
C PHE A 43 -1.85 -23.20 -12.50
N GLY A 44 -1.96 -22.77 -13.74
CA GLY A 44 -2.16 -23.63 -14.89
C GLY A 44 -2.05 -22.83 -16.19
N ALA A 45 -0.93 -22.14 -16.39
CA ALA A 45 -0.54 -21.65 -17.70
C ALA A 45 0.81 -22.28 -18.03
N THR A 46 0.82 -23.34 -18.83
CA THR A 46 2.04 -23.76 -19.51
C THR A 46 2.35 -22.72 -20.59
N PRO A 47 3.58 -22.20 -20.68
CA PRO A 47 3.91 -21.23 -21.71
C PRO A 47 3.93 -21.98 -23.05
N ARG A 48 2.94 -21.71 -23.89
CA ARG A 48 2.92 -22.17 -25.28
C ARG A 48 3.64 -21.11 -26.10
N PHE A 49 4.83 -21.44 -26.58
CA PHE A 49 5.66 -20.55 -27.39
C PHE A 49 5.06 -20.43 -28.79
N ASP A 50 4.60 -19.24 -29.18
CA ASP A 50 4.15 -18.91 -30.54
C ASP A 50 5.39 -18.64 -31.42
N PRO A 51 5.59 -19.34 -32.55
CA PRO A 51 6.72 -19.11 -33.44
C PRO A 51 6.72 -17.76 -34.18
N ARG A 52 5.73 -16.87 -33.97
CA ARG A 52 5.66 -15.53 -34.59
C ARG A 52 6.09 -14.35 -33.71
N GLY A 53 6.57 -14.58 -32.49
CA GLY A 53 7.25 -13.54 -31.69
C GLY A 53 6.39 -12.35 -31.24
N ILE A 54 5.06 -12.46 -31.25
CA ILE A 54 4.17 -11.46 -30.66
C ILE A 54 3.49 -12.10 -29.45
N ASN A 55 3.84 -11.63 -28.26
CA ASN A 55 3.28 -12.11 -27.00
C ASN A 55 1.79 -11.70 -26.93
N GLN A 56 0.88 -12.59 -27.34
CA GLN A 56 -0.56 -12.38 -27.15
C GLN A 56 -0.89 -12.59 -25.68
N TYR A 57 -0.90 -11.49 -24.92
CA TYR A 57 -1.55 -11.44 -23.62
C TYR A 57 -3.05 -11.63 -23.82
N HIS A 58 -3.52 -12.88 -23.76
CA HIS A 58 -4.94 -13.17 -23.62
C HIS A 58 -5.38 -12.78 -22.21
N PHE A 59 -5.83 -11.54 -22.04
CA PHE A 59 -6.66 -11.17 -20.91
C PHE A 59 -7.95 -12.00 -20.99
N GLY A 60 -8.13 -12.90 -20.03
CA GLY A 60 -9.40 -13.62 -19.87
C GLY A 60 -10.53 -12.62 -19.70
N THR A 61 -11.37 -12.50 -20.73
CA THR A 61 -12.57 -11.68 -20.70
C THR A 61 -13.62 -12.42 -19.88
N ASP A 62 -13.69 -12.15 -18.58
CA ASP A 62 -14.92 -12.36 -17.81
C ASP A 62 -15.99 -11.43 -18.39
N SER A 63 -17.01 -12.03 -19.01
CA SER A 63 -18.07 -11.39 -19.78
C SER A 63 -19.10 -10.64 -18.93
N ARG A 64 -18.71 -10.18 -17.73
CA ARG A 64 -19.53 -9.31 -16.84
C ARG A 64 -18.96 -7.89 -16.71
N SER A 65 -18.15 -7.44 -17.65
CA SER A 65 -17.61 -6.08 -17.67
C SER A 65 -18.64 -5.11 -18.26
N LEU A 66 -19.18 -4.23 -17.41
CA LEU A 66 -19.89 -3.02 -17.83
C LEU A 66 -18.97 -2.15 -18.72
N PRO A 67 -19.51 -1.48 -19.76
CA PRO A 67 -18.70 -0.57 -20.59
C PRO A 67 -18.26 0.63 -19.74
N GLY A 68 -16.95 0.93 -19.74
CA GLY A 68 -16.42 2.17 -19.15
C GLY A 68 -15.34 2.04 -18.07
N ARG A 69 -14.66 0.89 -17.92
CA ARG A 69 -13.59 0.75 -16.92
C ARG A 69 -12.21 1.02 -17.52
N PHE A 70 -11.88 2.29 -17.71
CA PHE A 70 -10.50 2.70 -17.96
C PHE A 70 -9.65 2.38 -16.70
N PRO A 71 -8.48 1.74 -16.81
CA PRO A 71 -7.52 1.68 -15.70
C PRO A 71 -6.98 3.09 -15.47
N MET A 72 -7.61 3.81 -14.53
CA MET A 72 -7.15 5.13 -14.09
C MET A 72 -6.11 5.00 -12.99
N LEU A 73 -5.22 5.99 -12.90
CA LEU A 73 -4.46 6.25 -11.69
C LEU A 73 -5.45 6.48 -10.54
N ARG A 74 -5.41 5.64 -9.51
CA ARG A 74 -6.33 5.71 -8.36
C ARG A 74 -5.55 5.52 -7.07
N VAL A 75 -5.87 6.34 -6.10
CA VAL A 75 -5.49 6.13 -4.69
C VAL A 75 -6.32 4.97 -4.14
N SER A 76 -5.73 4.15 -3.25
CA SER A 76 -6.45 3.07 -2.60
C SER A 76 -7.55 3.60 -1.68
N ARG A 77 -8.61 2.81 -1.51
CA ARG A 77 -9.69 3.13 -0.57
C ARG A 77 -9.18 3.31 0.87
N LEU A 78 -8.13 2.57 1.26
CA LEU A 78 -7.58 2.69 2.61
C LEU A 78 -6.87 4.02 2.83
N THR A 79 -6.18 4.54 1.82
CA THR A 79 -5.54 5.86 1.87
C THR A 79 -6.57 7.00 1.91
N ASP A 80 -7.65 6.87 1.14
CA ASP A 80 -8.80 7.78 1.22
C ASP A 80 -9.36 7.83 2.65
N TYR A 81 -9.66 6.66 3.23
CA TYR A 81 -10.13 6.56 4.61
C TYR A 81 -9.10 7.04 5.64
N ALA A 82 -7.81 6.81 5.41
CA ALA A 82 -6.75 7.34 6.27
C ALA A 82 -6.76 8.87 6.29
N THR A 83 -7.00 9.50 5.14
CA THR A 83 -7.10 10.96 5.04
C THR A 83 -8.30 11.51 5.81
N VAL A 84 -9.45 10.82 5.74
CA VAL A 84 -10.64 11.15 6.57
C VAL A 84 -10.34 10.99 8.07
N VAL A 85 -9.69 9.89 8.46
CA VAL A 85 -9.28 9.67 9.86
C VAL A 85 -8.32 10.77 10.34
N MET A 86 -7.33 11.12 9.53
CA MET A 86 -6.36 12.15 9.88
C MET A 86 -6.99 13.55 9.99
N THR A 87 -7.95 13.88 9.11
CA THR A 87 -8.67 15.16 9.18
C THR A 87 -9.60 15.24 10.40
N CYS A 88 -10.24 14.14 10.80
CA CYS A 88 -10.96 14.05 12.06
C CYS A 88 -10.04 14.38 13.25
N ILE A 89 -8.87 13.74 13.37
CA ILE A 89 -7.93 14.03 14.45
C ILE A 89 -7.42 15.48 14.37
N ALA A 90 -7.16 15.98 13.16
CA ALA A 90 -6.68 17.34 12.94
C ALA A 90 -7.69 18.44 13.33
N ALA A 91 -8.99 18.11 13.34
CA ALA A 91 -10.04 19.02 13.79
C ALA A 91 -10.03 19.25 15.32
N HIS A 92 -9.36 18.38 16.08
CA HIS A 92 -9.25 18.45 17.54
C HIS A 92 -7.77 18.48 17.98
N PRO A 93 -7.02 19.57 17.68
CA PRO A 93 -5.56 19.60 17.83
C PRO A 93 -5.07 19.48 19.29
N ASP A 94 -5.90 19.88 20.26
CA ASP A 94 -5.55 19.88 21.68
C ASP A 94 -6.03 18.61 22.42
N ASP A 95 -6.80 17.75 21.74
CA ASP A 95 -7.44 16.58 22.35
C ASP A 95 -6.72 15.27 22.00
N VAL A 96 -6.89 14.28 22.88
CA VAL A 96 -6.54 12.88 22.61
C VAL A 96 -7.84 12.13 22.38
N LEU A 97 -8.04 11.66 21.14
CA LEU A 97 -9.28 10.99 20.74
C LEU A 97 -9.13 9.48 20.82
N SER A 98 -10.07 8.80 21.46
CA SER A 98 -10.12 7.34 21.44
C SER A 98 -10.42 6.84 20.02
N THR A 99 -9.99 5.61 19.70
CA THR A 99 -10.31 4.96 18.41
C THR A 99 -11.82 4.94 18.13
N ALA A 100 -12.65 4.80 19.17
CA ALA A 100 -14.11 4.78 19.04
C ALA A 100 -14.68 6.14 18.64
N GLN A 101 -14.20 7.22 19.24
CA GLN A 101 -14.58 8.59 18.86
C GLN A 101 -14.19 8.89 17.41
N ILE A 102 -12.95 8.55 17.02
CA ILE A 102 -12.46 8.74 15.65
C ILE A 102 -13.32 7.93 14.66
N ALA A 103 -13.69 6.69 14.99
CA ALA A 103 -14.52 5.85 14.14
C ALA A 103 -15.94 6.41 13.95
N ASP A 104 -16.56 6.90 15.02
CA ASP A 104 -17.88 7.51 14.98
C ASP A 104 -17.88 8.80 14.13
N GLU A 105 -16.92 9.70 14.39
CA GLU A 105 -16.81 10.97 13.68
C GLU A 105 -16.44 10.78 12.20
N ALA A 106 -15.50 9.88 11.89
CA ALA A 106 -15.15 9.54 10.52
C ALA A 106 -16.23 8.70 9.80
N ARG A 107 -17.24 8.21 10.52
CA ARG A 107 -18.29 7.28 10.03
C ARG A 107 -17.69 6.05 9.36
N LEU A 108 -16.68 5.47 10.01
CA LEU A 108 -15.97 4.27 9.55
C LEU A 108 -16.03 3.18 10.61
N GLU A 109 -16.03 1.93 10.15
CA GLU A 109 -16.01 0.77 11.04
C GLU A 109 -14.75 0.77 11.94
N LEU A 110 -14.94 0.53 13.24
CA LEU A 110 -13.89 0.54 14.26
C LEU A 110 -12.65 -0.31 13.89
N PRO A 111 -12.78 -1.54 13.31
CA PRO A 111 -11.62 -2.31 12.90
C PRO A 111 -10.81 -1.66 11.76
N THR A 112 -11.48 -0.94 10.86
CA THR A 112 -10.84 -0.20 9.77
C THR A 112 -10.00 0.93 10.36
N VAL A 113 -10.59 1.75 11.22
CA VAL A 113 -9.89 2.86 11.88
C VAL A 113 -8.72 2.35 12.73
N SER A 114 -8.91 1.27 13.49
CA SER A 114 -7.83 0.64 14.27
C SER A 114 -6.65 0.21 13.39
N LYS A 115 -6.94 -0.37 12.22
CA LYS A 115 -5.90 -0.75 11.25
C LYS A 115 -5.17 0.47 10.69
N LEU A 116 -5.91 1.50 10.31
CA LEU A 116 -5.33 2.74 9.76
C LEU A 116 -4.44 3.44 10.78
N LEU A 117 -4.91 3.62 12.02
CA LEU A 117 -4.15 4.25 13.11
C LEU A 117 -2.85 3.51 13.41
N LYS A 118 -2.83 2.17 13.29
CA LYS A 118 -1.61 1.39 13.44
C LYS A 118 -0.59 1.71 12.34
N SER A 119 -1.02 1.77 11.08
CA SER A 119 -0.13 2.12 9.96
C SER A 119 0.38 3.57 10.08
N LEU A 120 -0.53 4.51 10.39
CA LEU A 120 -0.21 5.93 10.58
C LEU A 120 0.75 6.16 11.76
N GLY A 121 0.55 5.43 12.86
CA GLY A 121 1.44 5.48 14.02
C GLY A 121 2.81 4.89 13.74
N HIS A 122 2.90 3.82 12.94
CA HIS A 122 4.18 3.28 12.49
C HIS A 122 4.96 4.27 11.62
N ALA A 123 4.26 5.05 10.79
CA ALA A 123 4.82 6.13 10.00
C ALA A 123 5.13 7.41 10.80
N GLY A 124 4.83 7.44 12.11
CA GLY A 124 5.07 8.60 12.96
C GLY A 124 4.17 9.80 12.65
N LEU A 125 2.99 9.57 12.08
CA LEU A 125 2.03 10.63 11.76
C LEU A 125 1.04 10.88 12.91
N VAL A 126 0.82 9.89 13.76
CA VAL A 126 0.02 9.98 14.98
C VAL A 126 0.79 9.42 16.17
N GLU A 127 0.56 9.99 17.34
CA GLU A 127 1.02 9.47 18.63
C GLU A 127 -0.11 8.68 19.31
N SER A 128 0.25 7.62 20.03
CA SER A 128 -0.71 6.80 20.77
C SER A 128 -0.49 6.92 22.28
N PHE A 129 -1.57 7.19 23.01
CA PHE A 129 -1.60 7.30 24.46
C PHE A 129 -2.33 6.09 25.04
N ARG A 130 -1.78 5.49 26.10
CA ARG A 130 -2.39 4.34 26.79
C ARG A 130 -3.11 4.79 28.05
N GLY A 131 -4.04 3.96 28.51
CA GLY A 131 -4.81 4.18 29.74
C GLY A 131 -6.29 4.45 29.46
N VAL A 132 -7.05 4.75 30.52
CA VAL A 132 -8.50 4.97 30.46
C VAL A 132 -8.87 6.18 29.60
N ASN A 133 -8.01 7.20 29.57
CA ASN A 133 -8.12 8.37 28.69
C ASN A 133 -7.09 8.30 27.55
N GLY A 134 -6.72 7.08 27.14
CA GLY A 134 -5.83 6.84 26.01
C GLY A 134 -6.51 7.10 24.67
N GLY A 135 -5.71 7.18 23.62
CA GLY A 135 -6.21 7.51 22.28
C GLY A 135 -5.09 7.94 21.36
N TYR A 136 -5.43 8.76 20.38
CA TYR A 136 -4.52 9.25 19.36
C TYR A 136 -4.61 10.76 19.22
N ARG A 137 -3.47 11.37 18.89
CA ARG A 137 -3.37 12.76 18.42
C ARG A 137 -2.36 12.83 17.27
N LEU A 138 -2.34 13.91 16.52
CA LEU A 138 -1.31 14.12 15.50
C LEU A 138 0.08 14.20 16.14
N ALA A 139 1.09 13.58 15.52
CA ALA A 139 2.46 13.63 16.03
C ALA A 139 3.14 14.99 15.85
N ARG A 140 2.58 15.83 14.96
CA ARG A 140 3.04 17.19 14.66
C ARG A 140 1.88 18.03 14.09
N PRO A 141 2.01 19.36 13.98
CA PRO A 141 0.95 20.22 13.45
C PRO A 141 0.46 19.76 12.07
N ALA A 142 -0.84 19.90 11.80
CA ALA A 142 -1.45 19.48 10.54
C ALA A 142 -0.84 20.14 9.29
N GLY A 143 -0.25 21.34 9.44
CA GLY A 143 0.48 22.02 8.36
C GLY A 143 1.80 21.34 7.95
N GLU A 144 2.35 20.49 8.81
CA GLU A 144 3.61 19.76 8.59
C GLU A 144 3.39 18.30 8.14
N ILE A 145 2.14 17.87 8.00
CA ILE A 145 1.79 16.54 7.52
C ILE A 145 1.28 16.70 6.09
N THR A 146 1.96 16.11 5.13
CA THR A 146 1.58 16.20 3.70
C THR A 146 0.73 15.01 3.29
N LEU A 147 -0.08 15.18 2.23
CA LEU A 147 -0.86 14.09 1.66
C LEU A 147 0.04 12.96 1.16
N ALA A 148 1.22 13.29 0.60
CA ALA A 148 2.23 12.32 0.21
C ALA A 148 2.64 11.39 1.36
N GLN A 149 2.83 11.92 2.57
CA GLN A 149 3.20 11.11 3.74
C GLN A 149 2.09 10.14 4.15
N ILE A 150 0.81 10.54 4.01
CA ILE A 150 -0.33 9.66 4.26
C ILE A 150 -0.35 8.54 3.20
N VAL A 151 -0.19 8.88 1.92
CA VAL A 151 -0.10 7.89 0.83
C VAL A 151 1.04 6.90 1.09
N GLU A 152 2.23 7.40 1.43
CA GLU A 152 3.41 6.58 1.72
C GLU A 152 3.20 5.64 2.91
N ALA A 153 2.50 6.09 3.95
CA ALA A 153 2.20 5.29 5.13
C ALA A 153 1.25 4.10 4.84
N LEU A 154 0.44 4.18 3.78
CA LEU A 154 -0.57 3.17 3.45
C LEU A 154 -0.20 2.31 2.24
N GLU A 155 0.45 2.89 1.23
CA GLU A 155 0.75 2.25 -0.05
C GLU A 155 2.25 2.06 -0.28
N GLY A 156 3.10 2.73 0.49
CA GLY A 156 4.54 2.78 0.27
C GLY A 156 4.95 3.88 -0.71
N PRO A 157 6.21 3.85 -1.20
CA PRO A 157 6.77 4.91 -2.03
C PRO A 157 5.90 5.27 -3.24
N ILE A 158 5.77 6.57 -3.54
CA ILE A 158 4.98 7.06 -4.66
C ILE A 158 5.75 6.83 -5.97
N GLY A 159 5.28 5.87 -6.76
CA GLY A 159 5.88 5.51 -8.05
C GLY A 159 4.82 5.17 -9.09
N MET A 160 4.84 5.88 -10.23
CA MET A 160 3.99 5.56 -11.37
C MET A 160 4.49 4.34 -12.17
N THR A 161 5.80 4.09 -12.13
CA THR A 161 6.46 2.93 -12.77
C THR A 161 7.57 2.41 -11.86
N GLU A 162 7.99 1.17 -12.06
CA GLU A 162 9.12 0.57 -11.30
C GLU A 162 10.40 1.42 -11.41
N CYS A 163 10.71 1.90 -12.61
CA CYS A 163 11.86 2.78 -12.86
C CYS A 163 11.70 4.22 -12.34
N SER A 164 10.53 4.58 -11.79
CA SER A 164 10.31 5.85 -11.09
C SER A 164 10.62 5.74 -9.59
N LEU A 165 10.66 4.53 -9.03
CA LEU A 165 10.92 4.31 -7.60
C LEU A 165 12.40 4.26 -7.26
N ALA A 166 13.18 3.51 -8.04
CA ALA A 166 14.63 3.45 -7.92
C ALA A 166 15.25 2.95 -9.22
N GLU A 167 16.54 3.26 -9.41
CA GLU A 167 17.33 2.69 -10.49
C GLU A 167 17.51 1.18 -10.29
N GLY A 168 17.58 0.44 -11.39
CA GLY A 168 17.77 -1.01 -11.41
C GLY A 168 16.50 -1.82 -11.11
N GLN A 169 15.37 -1.18 -10.80
CA GLN A 169 14.09 -1.85 -10.53
C GLN A 169 13.35 -2.27 -11.81
N CYS A 170 13.81 -1.86 -13.00
CA CYS A 170 13.16 -2.16 -14.28
C CYS A 170 14.13 -2.84 -15.24
N GLU A 171 13.76 -4.03 -15.72
CA GLU A 171 14.61 -4.83 -16.63
C GLU A 171 14.92 -4.14 -17.98
N ARG A 172 14.12 -3.15 -18.37
CA ARG A 172 14.24 -2.43 -19.65
C ARG A 172 14.91 -1.07 -19.52
N GLU A 173 15.32 -0.69 -18.32
CA GLU A 173 15.73 0.68 -17.99
C GLU A 173 16.83 1.24 -18.89
N SER A 174 17.85 0.44 -19.21
CA SER A 174 19.02 0.84 -20.02
C SER A 174 18.70 1.14 -21.49
N GLN A 175 17.54 0.72 -21.99
CA GLN A 175 17.11 0.84 -23.38
C GLN A 175 15.71 1.46 -23.51
N CYS A 176 15.15 1.99 -22.41
CA CYS A 176 13.82 2.58 -22.37
C CYS A 176 13.87 4.09 -22.67
N GLY A 177 13.65 4.47 -23.93
CA GLY A 177 13.63 5.88 -24.35
C GLY A 177 12.54 6.74 -23.70
N VAL A 178 11.53 6.14 -23.08
CA VAL A 178 10.43 6.85 -22.39
C VAL A 178 10.63 6.99 -20.88
N ARG A 179 11.69 6.41 -20.31
CA ARG A 179 11.97 6.41 -18.86
C ARG A 179 11.99 7.82 -18.28
N ALA A 180 12.75 8.72 -18.91
CA ALA A 180 12.91 10.09 -18.44
C ALA A 180 11.56 10.83 -18.37
N ASN A 181 10.70 10.62 -19.36
CA ASN A 181 9.36 11.21 -19.38
C ASN A 181 8.51 10.67 -18.23
N TRP A 182 8.53 9.37 -17.95
CA TRP A 182 7.81 8.78 -16.82
C TRP A 182 8.33 9.27 -15.47
N GLN A 183 9.65 9.38 -15.30
CA GLN A 183 10.26 9.95 -14.09
C GLN A 183 9.85 11.41 -13.90
N HIS A 184 9.79 12.18 -14.98
CA HIS A 184 9.28 13.55 -14.93
C HIS A 184 7.81 13.60 -14.49
N VAL A 185 6.93 12.80 -15.09
CA VAL A 185 5.52 12.72 -14.68
C VAL A 185 5.38 12.31 -13.20
N ASN A 186 6.16 11.31 -12.76
CA ASN A 186 6.17 10.90 -11.35
C ASN A 186 6.59 12.04 -10.42
N SER A 187 7.60 12.82 -10.80
CA SER A 187 8.07 13.97 -10.02
C SER A 187 7.00 15.05 -9.86
N VAL A 188 6.18 15.28 -10.90
CA VAL A 188 5.06 16.23 -10.86
C VAL A 188 3.97 15.74 -9.91
N VAL A 189 3.62 14.46 -9.98
CA VAL A 189 2.61 13.85 -9.10
C VAL A 189 3.07 13.87 -7.64
N ASP A 190 4.30 13.43 -7.36
CA ASP A 190 4.89 13.44 -6.02
C ASP A 190 4.94 14.88 -5.44
N SER A 191 5.41 15.84 -6.24
CA SER A 191 5.47 17.25 -5.83
C SER A 191 4.06 17.80 -5.52
N ALA A 192 3.06 17.46 -6.33
CA ALA A 192 1.69 17.89 -6.10
C ALA A 192 1.12 17.32 -4.79
N LEU A 193 1.38 16.04 -4.49
CA LEU A 193 0.93 15.42 -3.24
C LEU A 193 1.67 15.98 -2.02
N ARG A 194 2.96 16.34 -2.15
CA ARG A 194 3.75 16.97 -1.08
C ARG A 194 3.36 18.42 -0.82
N ALA A 195 2.85 19.13 -1.83
CA ALA A 195 2.41 20.51 -1.69
C ALA A 195 1.09 20.67 -0.92
N VAL A 196 0.31 19.60 -0.77
CA VAL A 196 -0.96 19.61 -0.03
C VAL A 196 -0.73 19.13 1.39
N SER A 197 -0.94 20.00 2.37
CA SER A 197 -0.90 19.63 3.79
C SER A 197 -2.25 19.10 4.28
N LEU A 198 -2.24 18.40 5.41
CA LEU A 198 -3.46 17.97 6.10
C LEU A 198 -4.31 19.18 6.53
N SER A 199 -3.66 20.32 6.85
CA SER A 199 -4.37 21.57 7.15
C SER A 199 -5.13 22.15 5.96
N ASP A 200 -4.64 21.92 4.73
CA ASP A 200 -5.33 22.31 3.51
C ASP A 200 -6.55 21.42 3.28
N MET A 201 -6.49 20.15 3.67
CA MET A 201 -7.60 19.20 3.56
C MET A 201 -8.75 19.50 4.54
N LEU A 202 -8.50 20.25 5.62
CA LEU A 202 -9.55 20.73 6.53
C LEU A 202 -10.37 21.88 5.93
N LYS A 203 -9.80 22.63 4.98
CA LYS A 203 -10.44 23.78 4.37
C LYS A 203 -11.09 23.35 3.06
N PRO A 204 -12.37 23.66 2.81
CA PRO A 204 -12.92 23.47 1.48
C PRO A 204 -12.08 24.29 0.47
N PRO A 205 -11.79 23.74 -0.73
CA PRO A 205 -10.93 24.41 -1.68
C PRO A 205 -11.52 25.79 -2.03
N SER A 206 -10.68 26.83 -1.97
CA SER A 206 -11.09 28.22 -2.21
C SER A 206 -11.61 28.45 -3.64
N ARG A 207 -11.27 27.56 -4.57
CA ARG A 207 -11.78 27.52 -5.94
C ARG A 207 -12.56 26.23 -6.15
N ARG A 208 -13.80 26.35 -6.62
CA ARG A 208 -14.58 25.21 -7.11
C ARG A 208 -13.83 24.62 -8.32
N ILE A 209 -13.35 23.39 -8.20
CA ILE A 209 -12.73 22.68 -9.32
C ILE A 209 -13.87 22.20 -10.21
N GLU A 210 -13.96 22.72 -11.43
CA GLU A 210 -14.91 22.24 -12.43
C GLU A 210 -14.44 20.88 -12.96
N ILE A 211 -14.96 19.81 -12.35
CA ILE A 211 -14.71 18.45 -12.81
C ILE A 211 -15.51 18.25 -14.10
N HIS A 212 -14.84 18.37 -15.25
CA HIS A 212 -15.44 18.00 -16.52
C HIS A 212 -15.50 16.48 -16.61
N PRO A 213 -16.69 15.88 -16.77
CA PRO A 213 -16.80 14.44 -16.91
C PRO A 213 -16.01 14.02 -18.15
N ILE A 214 -15.11 13.05 -17.96
CA ILE A 214 -14.44 12.40 -19.08
C ILE A 214 -15.49 11.49 -19.71
N GLY A 215 -16.04 11.95 -20.85
CA GLY A 215 -17.07 11.26 -21.63
C GLY A 215 -16.59 9.97 -22.28
#